data_AF-A0A223S9Z5-F1
#
_entry.id   AF-A0A223S9Z5-F1
#
_cell.length_a   1.000
_cell.length_b   1.000
_cell.length_c   1.000
_cell.angle_alpha   90.00
_cell.angle_beta   90.00
_cell.angle_gamma   90.00
#
_symmetry.space_group_name_H-M   'P 1'
#
loop_
_entity.id
_entity.type
_entity.pdbx_description
1 polymer ?
#
loop_
_entity_poly.entity_id
_entity_poly.type
_entity_poly.pdbx_seq_one_letter_code
_entity_poly.pdbx_strand_id
1 'polypeptide(L)'
;MPGPAPLMRFLRRRRRHAVASARPSVPVVPRWRVPLPHGRTESIRAMGTIAAPLLGGFSLAATAALVTAEAPPVLVDWALIAFVAAAVGFVFCVQFTAAGLGYAATPEERLMWFPSASSDAELMARVERVQAMDAELEVRYVYRARLTYRVGLVAFLAGIVLICIPDSLNWPRVAAATLAALALAIELVWLAANALGRYPQWLLPSDPKPDP
;
A
#
# COMPACT_ATOMS: atom_id res chain seq x y z
N MET A 1 -75.25 9.37 -27.79
CA MET A 1 -75.13 10.77 -27.32
C MET A 1 -75.11 10.76 -25.79
N PRO A 2 -73.97 11.05 -25.14
CA PRO A 2 -73.88 11.12 -23.69
C PRO A 2 -74.06 12.57 -23.21
N GLY A 3 -74.97 12.76 -22.25
CA GLY A 3 -75.19 14.03 -21.55
C GLY A 3 -74.29 14.16 -20.31
N PRO A 4 -73.93 15.40 -19.89
CA PRO A 4 -73.06 15.63 -18.75
C PRO A 4 -73.85 15.94 -17.48
N ALA A 5 -73.31 15.52 -16.33
CA ALA A 5 -73.61 16.13 -15.05
C ALA A 5 -72.39 16.02 -14.08
N PRO A 6 -72.24 16.97 -13.14
CA PRO A 6 -70.95 17.44 -12.67
C PRO A 6 -70.78 17.32 -11.13
N LEU A 7 -69.70 17.95 -10.63
CA LEU A 7 -69.45 18.35 -9.23
C LEU A 7 -69.05 17.19 -8.27
N MET A 8 -68.13 17.33 -7.30
CA MET A 8 -67.32 18.44 -6.82
C MET A 8 -66.37 17.90 -5.71
N ARG A 9 -65.27 18.62 -5.50
CA ARG A 9 -64.74 19.05 -4.19
C ARG A 9 -63.95 18.09 -3.29
N PHE A 10 -62.93 18.72 -2.70
CA PHE A 10 -62.06 18.31 -1.59
C PHE A 10 -61.08 17.19 -1.99
N LEU A 11 -59.79 17.48 -2.15
CA LEU A 11 -58.88 17.70 -1.03
C LEU A 11 -57.80 18.75 -1.36
N ARG A 12 -58.08 20.00 -0.95
CA ARG A 12 -57.08 21.05 -0.78
C ARG A 12 -56.72 21.07 0.70
N ARG A 13 -55.78 20.25 1.16
CA ARG A 13 -55.34 20.22 2.57
C ARG A 13 -53.81 20.28 2.68
N ARG A 14 -53.35 21.48 3.08
CA ARG A 14 -52.15 21.76 3.88
C ARG A 14 -50.78 21.27 3.37
N ARG A 15 -50.20 22.02 2.42
CA ARG A 15 -48.74 22.25 2.37
C ARG A 15 -48.42 23.60 3.03
N ARG A 16 -48.40 23.65 4.35
CA ARG A 16 -47.78 24.76 5.09
C ARG A 16 -47.17 24.21 6.36
N HIS A 17 -45.92 24.59 6.60
CA HIS A 17 -45.11 24.40 7.81
C HIS A 17 -44.41 23.05 7.96
N ALA A 18 -43.39 22.85 7.12
CA ALA A 18 -42.14 22.26 7.56
C ALA A 18 -41.00 23.05 6.90
N VAL A 19 -40.85 24.32 7.29
CA VAL A 19 -39.53 24.96 7.21
C VAL A 19 -38.74 24.28 8.30
N ALA A 20 -38.18 23.11 7.98
CA ALA A 20 -37.16 22.49 8.79
C ALA A 20 -36.09 23.56 8.95
N SER A 21 -35.95 24.06 10.17
CA SER A 21 -34.84 24.91 10.58
C SER A 21 -33.57 24.09 10.37
N ALA A 22 -33.01 24.14 9.16
CA ALA A 22 -31.68 23.67 8.87
C ALA A 22 -30.77 24.54 9.72
N ARG A 23 -30.43 24.06 10.92
CA ARG A 23 -29.36 24.67 11.70
C ARG A 23 -28.15 24.66 10.77
N PRO A 24 -27.48 25.81 10.55
CA PRO A 24 -26.23 25.79 9.81
C PRO A 24 -25.31 24.80 10.52
N SER A 25 -25.07 23.66 9.89
CA SER A 25 -24.11 22.68 10.37
C SER A 25 -22.77 23.37 10.27
N VAL A 26 -22.25 23.82 11.41
CA VAL A 26 -20.87 24.31 11.48
C VAL A 26 -20.01 23.18 10.91
N PRO A 27 -19.25 23.41 9.84
CA PRO A 27 -18.43 22.36 9.24
C PRO A 27 -17.47 21.86 10.33
N VAL A 28 -17.64 20.59 10.71
CA VAL A 28 -16.74 19.93 11.66
C VAL A 28 -15.47 19.66 10.88
N VAL A 29 -14.51 20.56 10.97
CA VAL A 29 -13.18 20.34 10.41
C VAL A 29 -12.56 19.16 11.17
N PRO A 30 -12.18 18.05 10.51
CA PRO A 30 -11.61 16.90 11.19
C PRO A 30 -10.35 17.32 11.96
N ARG A 31 -10.34 17.06 13.26
CA ARG A 31 -9.25 17.44 14.17
C ARG A 31 -7.92 16.75 13.83
N TRP A 32 -7.99 15.54 13.27
CA TRP A 32 -6.82 14.72 12.93
C TRP A 32 -6.87 14.29 11.47
N ARG A 33 -5.71 14.22 10.81
CA ARG A 33 -5.58 13.53 9.53
C ARG A 33 -5.63 12.03 9.77
N VAL A 34 -6.71 11.38 9.34
CA VAL A 34 -6.87 9.91 9.41
C VAL A 34 -6.17 9.28 8.21
N PRO A 35 -5.13 8.45 8.40
CA PRO A 35 -4.50 7.75 7.29
C PRO A 35 -5.44 6.64 6.79
N LEU A 36 -5.72 6.66 5.49
CA LEU A 36 -6.41 5.59 4.78
C LEU A 36 -5.43 4.83 3.87
N PRO A 37 -5.60 3.51 3.67
CA PRO A 37 -6.57 2.63 4.34
C PRO A 37 -6.18 2.34 5.81
N HIS A 38 -7.18 1.94 6.61
CA HIS A 38 -6.95 1.47 7.98
C HIS A 38 -6.05 0.22 7.95
N GLY A 39 -5.03 0.17 8.82
CA GLY A 39 -4.04 -0.91 8.83
C GLY A 39 -2.81 -0.70 7.93
N ARG A 40 -2.67 0.49 7.30
CA ARG A 40 -1.46 0.83 6.51
C ARG A 40 -0.18 0.61 7.31
N THR A 41 -0.13 1.08 8.55
CA THR A 41 1.02 0.94 9.46
C THR A 41 1.41 -0.52 9.68
N GLU A 42 0.45 -1.39 9.99
CA GLU A 42 0.71 -2.81 10.23
C GLU A 42 1.13 -3.55 8.96
N SER A 43 0.55 -3.21 7.81
CA SER A 43 0.98 -3.79 6.53
C SER A 43 2.44 -3.45 6.20
N ILE A 44 2.84 -2.20 6.45
CA ILE A 44 4.21 -1.74 6.23
C ILE A 44 5.16 -2.35 7.27
N ARG A 45 4.72 -2.46 8.52
CA ARG A 45 5.47 -3.16 9.58
C ARG A 45 5.78 -4.59 9.15
N ALA A 46 4.77 -5.38 8.79
CA ALA A 46 4.96 -6.76 8.35
C ALA A 46 5.91 -6.87 7.13
N MET A 47 5.77 -5.96 6.15
CA MET A 47 6.64 -5.91 4.98
C MET A 47 8.10 -5.67 5.36
N GLY A 48 8.39 -4.67 6.20
CA GLY A 48 9.75 -4.26 6.53
C GLY A 48 10.40 -5.04 7.67
N THR A 49 9.65 -5.69 8.56
CA THR A 49 10.23 -6.43 9.70
C THR A 49 10.24 -7.94 9.51
N ILE A 50 9.44 -8.49 8.58
CA ILE A 50 9.35 -9.93 8.33
C ILE A 50 9.76 -10.24 6.89
N ALA A 51 9.00 -9.75 5.92
CA ALA A 51 9.15 -10.18 4.53
C ALA A 51 10.48 -9.74 3.91
N ALA A 52 10.83 -8.45 4.02
CA ALA A 52 12.04 -7.91 3.41
C ALA A 52 13.32 -8.53 3.99
N PRO A 53 13.52 -8.65 5.32
CA PRO A 53 14.69 -9.33 5.87
C PRO A 53 14.81 -10.80 5.44
N LEU A 54 13.69 -11.53 5.41
CA LEU A 54 13.68 -12.94 5.00
C LEU A 54 14.11 -13.12 3.54
N LEU A 55 13.50 -12.36 2.63
CA LEU A 55 13.85 -12.40 1.21
C LEU A 55 15.28 -11.89 0.95
N GLY A 56 15.73 -10.87 1.69
CA GLY A 56 17.11 -10.41 1.67
C GLY A 56 18.09 -11.50 2.10
N GLY A 57 17.78 -12.23 3.17
CA GLY A 57 18.56 -13.37 3.64
C GLY A 57 18.65 -14.49 2.60
N PHE A 58 17.52 -14.87 1.97
CA PHE A 58 17.54 -15.85 0.88
C PHE A 58 18.32 -15.38 -0.34
N SER A 59 18.26 -14.09 -0.67
CA SER A 59 19.05 -13.51 -1.77
C SER A 59 20.55 -13.64 -1.51
N LEU A 60 21.00 -13.34 -0.29
CA LEU A 60 22.41 -13.50 0.11
C LEU A 60 22.83 -14.96 0.17
N ALA A 61 21.97 -15.85 0.67
CA ALA A 61 22.24 -17.29 0.71
C ALA A 61 22.39 -17.88 -0.70
N ALA A 62 21.50 -17.50 -1.63
CA ALA A 62 21.60 -17.88 -3.04
C ALA A 62 22.90 -17.34 -3.68
N THR A 63 23.26 -16.09 -3.38
CA THR A 63 24.53 -15.49 -3.83
C THR A 63 25.73 -16.32 -3.35
N ALA A 64 25.79 -16.66 -2.04
CA ALA A 64 26.86 -17.46 -1.48
C ALA A 64 26.94 -18.85 -2.14
N ALA A 65 25.80 -19.52 -2.31
CA ALA A 65 25.73 -20.84 -2.95
C ALA A 65 26.22 -20.81 -4.40
N LEU A 66 25.86 -19.78 -5.17
CA LEU A 66 26.32 -19.61 -6.55
C LEU A 66 27.83 -19.33 -6.65
N VAL A 67 28.38 -18.52 -5.75
CA VAL A 67 29.82 -18.23 -5.72
C VAL A 67 30.65 -19.50 -5.42
N THR A 68 30.10 -20.42 -4.64
CA THR A 68 30.79 -21.67 -4.25
C THR A 68 30.46 -22.87 -5.13
N ALA A 69 29.62 -22.71 -6.17
CA ALA A 69 29.20 -23.83 -7.00
C ALA A 69 30.34 -24.32 -7.93
N GLU A 70 30.65 -25.62 -7.87
CA GLU A 70 31.64 -26.25 -8.76
C GLU A 70 31.18 -26.25 -10.23
N ALA A 71 29.88 -26.36 -10.46
CA ALA A 71 29.25 -26.34 -11.78
C ALA A 71 28.16 -25.26 -11.81
N PRO A 72 28.53 -23.98 -12.05
CA PRO A 72 27.59 -22.88 -11.99
C PRO A 72 26.59 -22.89 -13.17
N PRO A 73 25.39 -22.32 -13.00
CA PRO A 73 24.44 -22.11 -14.10
C PRO A 73 25.04 -21.23 -15.21
N VAL A 74 24.47 -21.35 -16.42
CA VAL A 74 24.95 -20.64 -17.63
C VAL A 74 25.01 -19.11 -17.43
N LEU A 75 24.06 -18.54 -16.68
CA LEU A 75 23.93 -17.10 -16.48
C LEU A 75 24.27 -16.68 -15.04
N VAL A 76 25.22 -17.37 -14.40
CA VAL A 76 25.58 -17.16 -12.99
C VAL A 76 25.93 -15.71 -12.65
N ASP A 77 26.71 -15.01 -13.48
CA ASP A 77 27.15 -13.64 -13.19
C ASP A 77 25.96 -12.67 -13.13
N TRP A 78 25.02 -12.80 -14.05
CA TRP A 78 23.79 -12.00 -14.06
C TRP A 78 22.89 -12.35 -12.88
N ALA A 79 22.81 -13.63 -12.51
CA ALA A 79 22.06 -14.06 -11.34
C ALA A 79 22.66 -13.48 -10.04
N LEU A 80 24.00 -13.47 -9.92
CA LEU A 80 24.69 -12.85 -8.79
C LEU A 80 24.37 -11.35 -8.67
N ILE A 81 24.46 -10.61 -9.78
CA ILE A 81 24.11 -9.18 -9.81
C ILE A 81 22.64 -8.99 -9.37
N ALA A 82 21.73 -9.81 -9.88
CA ALA A 82 20.31 -9.73 -9.56
C ALA A 82 20.02 -10.02 -8.07
N PHE A 83 20.61 -11.07 -7.49
CA PHE A 83 20.44 -11.38 -6.08
C PHE A 83 21.10 -10.37 -5.14
N VAL A 84 22.28 -9.83 -5.49
CA VAL A 84 22.90 -8.75 -4.72
C VAL A 84 22.05 -7.47 -4.77
N ALA A 85 21.55 -7.10 -5.96
CA ALA A 85 20.64 -5.96 -6.11
C ALA A 85 19.35 -6.16 -5.31
N ALA A 86 18.82 -7.39 -5.27
CA ALA A 86 17.67 -7.74 -4.45
C ALA A 86 17.94 -7.52 -2.95
N ALA A 87 19.05 -8.07 -2.44
CA ALA A 87 19.45 -7.90 -1.04
C ALA A 87 19.59 -6.42 -0.66
N VAL A 88 20.25 -5.62 -1.51
CA VAL A 88 20.38 -4.16 -1.30
C VAL A 88 19.00 -3.48 -1.27
N GLY A 89 18.13 -3.80 -2.22
CA GLY A 89 16.76 -3.26 -2.26
C GLY A 89 15.97 -3.59 -1.00
N PHE A 90 16.07 -4.83 -0.51
CA PHE A 90 15.42 -5.24 0.74
C PHE A 90 16.01 -4.56 1.97
N VAL A 91 17.33 -4.36 2.06
CA VAL A 91 17.95 -3.58 3.15
C VAL A 91 17.43 -2.14 3.18
N PHE A 92 17.37 -1.46 2.03
CA PHE A 92 16.78 -0.13 1.96
C PHE A 92 15.29 -0.12 2.31
N CYS A 93 14.53 -1.15 1.94
CA CYS A 93 13.14 -1.32 2.36
C CYS A 93 13.02 -1.35 3.88
N VAL A 94 13.87 -2.12 4.57
CA VAL A 94 13.90 -2.17 6.05
C VAL A 94 14.19 -0.80 6.64
N GLN A 95 15.22 -0.11 6.13
CA GLN A 95 15.62 1.21 6.63
C GLN A 95 14.50 2.26 6.45
N PHE A 96 13.89 2.33 5.26
CA PHE A 96 12.79 3.25 5.01
C PHE A 96 11.52 2.89 5.79
N THR A 97 11.27 1.60 6.03
CA THR A 97 10.17 1.16 6.88
C THR A 97 10.39 1.64 8.31
N ALA A 98 11.58 1.42 8.88
CA ALA A 98 11.91 1.88 10.23
C ALA A 98 11.78 3.40 10.37
N ALA A 99 12.32 4.15 9.40
CA ALA A 99 12.18 5.61 9.38
C ALA A 99 10.71 6.05 9.28
N GLY A 100 9.91 5.42 8.42
CA GLY A 100 8.48 5.73 8.27
C GLY A 100 7.68 5.44 9.53
N LEU A 101 7.89 4.28 10.16
CA LEU A 101 7.21 3.90 11.39
C LEU A 101 7.54 4.82 12.57
N GLY A 102 8.71 5.47 12.56
CA GLY A 102 9.07 6.50 13.55
C GLY A 102 8.13 7.71 13.55
N TYR A 103 7.44 7.99 12.44
CA TYR A 103 6.48 9.10 12.30
C TYR A 103 5.02 8.67 12.48
N ALA A 104 4.75 7.37 12.63
CA ALA A 104 3.39 6.80 12.60
C ALA A 104 2.64 6.88 13.95
N ALA A 105 3.03 7.79 14.85
CA ALA A 105 2.42 7.96 16.16
C ALA A 105 0.93 8.36 16.04
N THR A 106 0.08 7.60 16.71
CA THR A 106 -1.37 7.80 16.73
C THR A 106 -1.75 9.10 17.46
N PRO A 107 -2.95 9.66 17.19
CA PRO A 107 -3.45 10.81 17.94
C PRO A 107 -3.47 10.58 19.46
N GLU A 108 -3.82 9.38 19.90
CA GLU A 108 -3.85 9.02 21.33
C GLU A 108 -2.44 9.02 21.94
N GLU A 109 -1.46 8.39 21.29
CA GLU A 109 -0.05 8.41 21.73
C GLU A 109 0.49 9.83 21.84
N ARG A 110 0.14 10.70 20.89
CA ARG A 110 0.54 12.12 20.92
C ARG A 110 -0.09 12.86 22.10
N LEU A 111 -1.35 12.61 22.42
CA LEU A 111 -2.01 13.21 23.59
C LEU A 111 -1.47 12.67 24.91
N MET A 112 -0.97 11.43 24.95
CA MET A 112 -0.26 10.90 26.12
C MET A 112 1.06 11.65 26.36
N TRP A 113 1.75 12.11 25.32
CA TRP A 113 2.97 12.92 25.47
C TRP A 113 2.69 14.37 25.86
N PHE A 114 1.50 14.89 25.52
CA PHE A 114 1.09 16.27 25.79
C PHE A 114 -0.30 16.31 26.46
N PRO A 115 -0.43 15.85 27.72
CA PRO A 115 -1.74 15.71 28.38
C PRO A 115 -2.48 17.05 28.52
N SER A 116 -1.75 18.16 28.70
CA SER A 116 -2.30 19.51 28.77
C SER A 116 -2.84 20.04 27.44
N ALA A 117 -2.54 19.40 26.31
CA ALA A 117 -3.08 19.83 25.01
C ALA A 117 -4.62 19.70 24.98
N SER A 118 -5.20 18.81 25.79
CA SER A 118 -6.65 18.65 25.88
C SER A 118 -7.36 19.90 26.45
N SER A 119 -6.69 20.67 27.29
CA SER A 119 -7.21 21.88 27.94
C SER A 119 -6.62 23.18 27.39
N ASP A 120 -5.52 23.12 26.65
CA ASP A 120 -4.85 24.25 26.02
C ASP A 120 -5.00 24.22 24.48
N ALA A 121 -5.78 25.16 23.95
CA ALA A 121 -6.07 25.25 22.52
C ALA A 121 -4.84 25.60 21.66
N GLU A 122 -3.90 26.39 22.19
CA GLU A 122 -2.69 26.76 21.44
C GLU A 122 -1.73 25.57 21.35
N LEU A 123 -1.55 24.86 22.47
CA LEU A 123 -0.76 23.63 22.50
C LEU A 123 -1.37 22.56 21.59
N MET A 124 -2.69 22.38 21.62
CA MET A 124 -3.38 21.47 20.71
C MET A 124 -3.09 21.81 19.24
N ALA A 125 -3.25 23.08 18.85
CA ALA A 125 -2.98 23.51 17.49
C ALA A 125 -1.53 23.24 17.07
N ARG A 126 -0.58 23.30 18.01
CA ARG A 126 0.82 22.90 17.77
C ARG A 126 0.95 21.40 17.55
N VAL A 127 0.30 20.56 18.37
CA VAL A 127 0.33 19.09 18.22
C VAL A 127 -0.27 18.68 16.87
N GLU A 128 -1.38 19.29 16.46
CA GLU A 128 -2.01 19.05 15.16
C GLU A 128 -1.09 19.42 13.99
N ARG A 129 -0.38 20.55 14.06
CA ARG A 129 0.62 20.92 13.05
C ARG A 129 1.76 19.90 12.94
N VAL A 130 2.30 19.45 14.08
CA VAL A 130 3.35 18.43 14.10
C VAL A 130 2.82 17.10 13.53
N GLN A 131 1.60 16.70 13.88
CA GLN A 131 0.98 15.50 13.32
C GLN A 131 0.84 15.57 11.80
N ALA A 132 0.45 16.73 11.26
CA ALA A 132 0.35 16.92 9.81
C ALA A 132 1.72 16.80 9.12
N MET A 133 2.78 17.35 9.73
CA MET A 133 4.15 17.23 9.22
C MET A 133 4.65 15.79 9.24
N ASP A 134 4.43 15.08 10.35
CA ASP A 134 4.83 13.68 10.50
C ASP A 134 4.10 12.78 9.51
N ALA A 135 2.79 13.01 9.29
CA ALA A 135 2.02 12.26 8.30
C ALA A 135 2.58 12.42 6.88
N GLU A 136 3.08 13.60 6.52
CA GLU A 136 3.72 13.83 5.21
C GLU A 136 5.06 13.11 5.08
N LEU A 137 5.86 13.10 6.15
CA LEU A 137 7.12 12.35 6.19
C LEU A 137 6.89 10.84 6.13
N GLU A 138 5.93 10.34 6.91
CA GLU A 138 5.52 8.93 6.91
C GLU A 138 5.16 8.48 5.49
N VAL A 139 4.32 9.23 4.78
CA VAL A 139 3.92 8.92 3.40
C VAL A 139 5.14 8.82 2.46
N ARG A 140 6.09 9.75 2.57
CA ARG A 140 7.31 9.74 1.73
C ARG A 140 8.18 8.52 2.00
N TYR A 141 8.38 8.15 3.27
CA TYR A 141 9.17 6.98 3.63
C TYR A 141 8.47 5.67 3.28
N VAL A 142 7.16 5.57 3.50
CA VAL A 142 6.34 4.43 3.09
C VAL A 142 6.39 4.23 1.57
N TYR A 143 6.30 5.30 0.79
CA TYR A 143 6.44 5.24 -0.66
C TYR A 143 7.81 4.68 -1.07
N ARG A 144 8.89 5.21 -0.48
CA ARG A 144 10.26 4.74 -0.75
C ARG A 144 10.46 3.28 -0.34
N ALA A 145 9.95 2.86 0.82
CA ALA A 145 10.00 1.47 1.28
C ALA A 145 9.30 0.53 0.29
N ARG A 146 8.09 0.89 -0.18
CA ARG A 146 7.37 0.10 -1.19
C ARG A 146 8.12 0.04 -2.50
N LEU A 147 8.72 1.15 -2.93
CA LEU A 147 9.51 1.18 -4.16
C LEU A 147 10.71 0.24 -4.08
N THR A 148 11.52 0.33 -3.02
CA THR A 148 12.70 -0.53 -2.86
C THR A 148 12.34 -1.99 -2.65
N TYR A 149 11.22 -2.28 -1.96
CA TYR A 149 10.69 -3.64 -1.86
C TYR A 149 10.35 -4.23 -3.23
N ARG A 150 9.63 -3.48 -4.07
CA ARG A 150 9.24 -3.92 -5.42
C ARG A 150 10.45 -4.14 -6.32
N VAL A 151 11.41 -3.21 -6.31
CA VAL A 151 12.67 -3.36 -7.04
C VAL A 151 13.43 -4.60 -6.56
N GLY A 152 13.52 -4.79 -5.25
CA GLY A 152 14.16 -5.96 -4.66
C GLY A 152 13.48 -7.28 -5.05
N LEU A 153 12.15 -7.32 -5.03
CA LEU A 153 11.36 -8.49 -5.42
C LEU A 153 11.52 -8.84 -6.90
N VAL A 154 11.48 -7.85 -7.80
CA VAL A 154 11.72 -8.06 -9.23
C VAL A 154 13.13 -8.58 -9.48
N ALA A 155 14.14 -8.00 -8.83
CA ALA A 155 15.52 -8.45 -8.94
C ALA A 155 15.70 -9.88 -8.41
N PHE A 156 15.03 -10.22 -7.29
CA PHE A 156 15.04 -11.57 -6.72
C PHE A 156 14.44 -12.60 -7.69
N LEU A 157 13.26 -12.32 -8.23
CA LEU A 157 12.61 -13.21 -9.21
C LEU A 157 13.43 -13.33 -10.50
N ALA A 158 14.05 -12.24 -10.96
CA ALA A 158 14.97 -12.29 -12.09
C ALA A 158 16.17 -13.19 -11.81
N GLY A 159 16.76 -13.11 -10.61
CA GLY A 159 17.81 -14.03 -10.16
C GLY A 159 17.38 -15.50 -10.22
N ILE A 160 16.17 -15.81 -9.75
CA ILE A 160 15.59 -17.17 -9.83
C ILE A 160 15.44 -17.62 -11.28
N VAL A 161 14.90 -16.77 -12.17
CA VAL A 161 14.78 -17.10 -13.60
C VAL A 161 16.13 -17.44 -14.20
N LEU A 162 17.14 -16.61 -13.93
CA LEU A 162 18.48 -16.73 -14.51
C LEU A 162 19.18 -18.03 -14.09
N ILE A 163 19.04 -18.46 -12.83
CA ILE A 163 19.64 -19.73 -12.37
C ILE A 163 18.89 -20.96 -12.90
N CYS A 164 17.61 -20.81 -13.26
CA CYS A 164 16.81 -21.93 -13.77
C CYS A 164 16.96 -22.16 -15.27
N ILE A 165 17.53 -21.21 -16.03
CA ILE A 165 17.70 -21.35 -17.48
C ILE A 165 18.58 -22.57 -17.77
N PRO A 166 18.05 -23.59 -18.47
CA PRO A 166 18.77 -24.82 -18.67
C PRO A 166 19.79 -24.71 -19.79
N ASP A 167 20.91 -25.40 -19.61
CA ASP A 167 21.97 -25.64 -20.61
C ASP A 167 21.58 -26.72 -21.64
N SER A 168 20.55 -27.49 -21.35
CA SER A 168 20.12 -28.67 -22.10
C SER A 168 18.60 -28.86 -22.01
N LEU A 169 18.00 -29.61 -22.93
CA LEU A 169 16.56 -29.91 -22.95
C LEU A 169 16.15 -30.93 -21.85
N ASN A 170 16.37 -30.56 -20.59
CA ASN A 170 15.95 -31.30 -19.42
C ASN A 170 14.57 -30.80 -18.97
N TRP A 171 13.53 -31.61 -19.17
CA TRP A 171 12.14 -31.23 -18.89
C TRP A 171 11.89 -30.64 -17.49
N PRO A 172 12.38 -31.26 -16.39
CA PRO A 172 12.32 -30.64 -15.06
C PRO A 172 12.90 -29.23 -14.97
N ARG A 173 14.07 -28.98 -15.57
CA ARG A 173 14.69 -27.65 -15.56
C ARG A 173 13.90 -26.65 -16.40
N VAL A 174 13.42 -27.08 -17.57
CA VAL A 174 12.56 -26.26 -18.44
C VAL A 174 11.27 -25.88 -17.71
N ALA A 175 10.65 -26.81 -16.98
CA ALA A 175 9.45 -26.53 -16.19
C ALA A 175 9.74 -25.52 -15.07
N ALA A 176 10.84 -25.68 -14.33
CA ALA A 176 11.26 -24.73 -13.30
C ALA A 176 11.51 -23.32 -13.87
N ALA A 177 12.25 -23.23 -14.98
CA ALA A 177 12.49 -21.97 -15.68
C ALA A 177 11.19 -21.29 -16.13
N THR A 178 10.26 -22.07 -16.67
CA THR A 178 8.96 -21.58 -17.15
C THR A 178 8.11 -21.04 -16.00
N LEU A 179 8.05 -21.76 -14.87
CA LEU A 179 7.31 -21.31 -13.68
C LEU A 179 7.93 -20.05 -13.08
N ALA A 180 9.26 -19.98 -13.00
CA ALA A 180 9.95 -18.78 -12.54
C ALA A 180 9.69 -17.58 -13.45
N ALA A 181 9.75 -17.78 -14.77
CA ALA A 181 9.49 -16.73 -15.75
C ALA A 181 8.03 -16.24 -15.68
N LEU A 182 7.07 -17.16 -15.48
CA LEU A 182 5.67 -16.82 -15.29
C LEU A 182 5.47 -16.00 -14.01
N ALA A 183 6.10 -16.38 -12.90
CA ALA A 183 6.04 -15.62 -11.65
C ALA A 183 6.57 -14.20 -11.82
N LEU A 184 7.72 -14.02 -12.49
CA LEU A 184 8.27 -12.72 -12.83
C LEU A 184 7.33 -11.91 -13.73
N ALA A 185 6.76 -12.53 -14.76
CA ALA A 185 5.84 -11.86 -15.68
C ALA A 185 4.57 -11.38 -14.97
N ILE A 186 3.98 -12.20 -14.09
CA ILE A 186 2.82 -11.83 -13.28
C ILE A 186 3.15 -10.63 -12.39
N GLU A 187 4.31 -10.64 -11.72
CA GLU A 187 4.73 -9.52 -10.87
C GLU A 187 4.93 -8.23 -11.69
N LEU A 188 5.55 -8.30 -12.86
CA LEU A 188 5.72 -7.14 -13.74
C LEU A 188 4.39 -6.58 -14.24
N VAL A 189 3.45 -7.45 -14.61
CA VAL A 189 2.09 -7.04 -14.99
C VAL A 189 1.37 -6.37 -13.82
N TRP A 190 1.49 -6.92 -12.61
CA TRP A 190 0.92 -6.34 -11.40
C TRP A 190 1.49 -4.95 -11.12
N LEU A 191 2.82 -4.78 -11.22
CA LEU A 191 3.49 -3.50 -11.05
C LEU A 191 3.06 -2.47 -12.09
N ALA A 192 2.97 -2.88 -13.37
CA ALA A 192 2.52 -2.01 -14.45
C ALA A 192 1.05 -1.60 -14.27
N ALA A 193 0.17 -2.52 -13.89
CA ALA A 193 -1.23 -2.25 -13.59
C ALA A 193 -1.38 -1.24 -12.45
N ASN A 194 -0.60 -1.41 -11.38
CA ASN A 194 -0.56 -0.48 -10.24
C ASN A 194 -0.05 0.91 -10.65
N ALA A 195 0.98 0.98 -11.49
CA ALA A 195 1.53 2.24 -11.98
C ALA A 195 0.54 3.00 -12.87
N LEU A 196 -0.29 2.28 -13.63
CA LEU A 196 -1.34 2.85 -14.48
C LEU A 196 -2.65 3.14 -13.74
N GLY A 197 -2.73 2.83 -12.44
CA GLY A 197 -3.97 2.96 -11.64
C GLY A 197 -5.10 2.01 -12.09
N ARG A 198 -4.77 0.97 -12.86
CA ARG A 198 -5.73 0.00 -13.40
C ARG A 198 -5.77 -1.23 -12.51
N TYR A 199 -6.32 -1.08 -11.32
CA TYR A 199 -6.52 -2.22 -10.43
C TYR A 199 -7.64 -3.12 -10.97
N PRO A 200 -7.47 -4.45 -11.00
CA PRO A 200 -8.57 -5.35 -11.23
C PRO A 200 -9.56 -5.22 -10.06
N GLN A 201 -10.62 -4.42 -10.25
CA GLN A 201 -11.64 -4.15 -9.23
C GLN A 201 -12.34 -5.42 -8.72
N TRP A 202 -12.29 -6.50 -9.52
CA TRP A 202 -12.82 -7.81 -9.13
C TRP A 202 -11.99 -8.51 -8.05
N LEU A 203 -10.70 -8.17 -7.91
CA LEU A 203 -9.79 -8.77 -6.94
C LEU A 203 -9.57 -7.88 -5.71
N LEU A 204 -9.49 -6.57 -5.93
CA LEU A 204 -9.34 -5.56 -4.88
C LEU A 204 -10.50 -4.58 -5.01
N PRO A 205 -11.54 -4.67 -4.15
CA PRO A 205 -12.61 -3.70 -4.12
C PRO A 205 -11.99 -2.31 -3.94
N SER A 206 -12.34 -1.37 -4.82
CA SER A 206 -11.98 0.03 -4.60
C SER A 206 -12.66 0.51 -3.32
N ASP A 207 -11.92 1.19 -2.44
CA ASP A 207 -12.49 1.82 -1.26
C ASP A 207 -13.71 2.65 -1.69
N PRO A 208 -14.88 2.46 -1.04
CA PRO A 208 -16.04 3.28 -1.33
C PRO A 208 -15.62 4.74 -1.15
N LYS A 209 -15.86 5.56 -2.19
CA LYS A 209 -15.67 7.01 -2.04
C LYS A 209 -16.53 7.43 -0.86
N PRO A 210 -15.98 8.12 0.16
CA PRO A 210 -16.81 8.62 1.24
C PRO A 210 -17.91 9.49 0.62
N ASP A 211 -19.16 9.15 0.90
CA ASP A 211 -20.29 9.96 0.47
C ASP A 211 -20.09 11.39 1.01
N PRO A 212 -20.28 12.42 0.16
CA PRO A 212 -20.02 13.81 0.51
C PRO A 212 -20.93 14.33 1.64
#